data_AF-A0A3D1G2E1-F1
#
_entry.id   AF-A0A3D1G2E1-F1
#
_cell.length_a   1.000
_cell.length_b   1.000
_cell.length_c   1.000
_cell.angle_alpha   90.00
_cell.angle_beta   90.00
_cell.angle_gamma   90.00
#
_symmetry.space_group_name_H-M   'P 1'
#
loop_
_entity.id
_entity.type
_entity.pdbx_description
1 polymer ?
#
loop_
_entity_poly.entity_id
_entity_poly.type
_entity_poly.pdbx_seq_one_letter_code
_entity_poly.pdbx_strand_id
1 'polypeptide(L)'
;LVIKHGALGDIVQALDGFASLRAGHKDDHLAVLTSPGFAGLLSMMPYFDEVLVDHRAGPLQLARNVQLWRVLRRNWDRVYDFQSSRRTRRYLDHV
;
A
#
# COMPACT_ATOMS: atom_id res chain seq x y z
N LEU A 1 -1.20 -7.11 2.91
CA LEU A 1 -0.75 -5.87 2.20
C LEU A 1 -1.95 -4.97 1.88
N VAL A 2 -1.87 -3.69 2.22
CA VAL A 2 -2.83 -2.66 1.80
C VAL A 2 -2.18 -1.80 0.72
N ILE A 3 -2.87 -1.51 -0.37
CA ILE A 3 -2.39 -0.62 -1.42
C ILE A 3 -3.20 0.66 -1.36
N LYS A 4 -2.56 1.77 -0.96
CA LYS A 4 -3.19 3.10 -1.01
C LYS A 4 -2.20 4.14 -1.51
N HIS A 5 -2.51 4.65 -2.69
CA HIS A 5 -1.90 5.85 -3.23
C HIS A 5 -2.96 6.96 -3.20
N GLY A 6 -2.71 8.11 -3.82
CA GLY A 6 -3.73 9.16 -3.93
C GLY A 6 -3.34 10.43 -3.21
N ALA A 7 -4.23 11.41 -3.26
CA ALA A 7 -4.05 12.69 -2.59
C ALA A 7 -4.40 12.58 -1.11
N LEU A 8 -4.10 13.64 -0.34
CA LEU A 8 -4.43 13.69 1.10
C LEU A 8 -5.92 13.42 1.35
N GLY A 9 -6.81 13.99 0.53
CA GLY A 9 -8.25 13.77 0.64
C GLY A 9 -8.67 12.31 0.47
N ASP A 10 -7.98 11.54 -0.38
CA ASP A 10 -8.28 10.11 -0.59
C ASP A 10 -7.82 9.26 0.60
N ILE A 11 -6.75 9.68 1.27
CA ILE A 11 -6.24 9.02 2.49
C ILE A 11 -7.18 9.28 3.65
N VAL A 12 -7.62 10.53 3.83
CA VAL A 12 -8.58 10.91 4.88
C VAL A 12 -9.90 10.15 4.72
N GLN A 13 -10.42 10.05 3.50
CA GLN A 13 -11.64 9.27 3.23
C GLN A 13 -11.47 7.76 3.48
N ALA A 14 -10.24 7.25 3.51
CA ALA A 14 -9.96 5.84 3.73
C ALA A 14 -9.75 5.48 5.23
N LEU A 15 -9.74 6.46 6.13
CA LEU A 15 -9.42 6.25 7.56
C LEU A 15 -10.33 5.23 8.24
N ASP A 16 -11.65 5.33 8.03
CA ASP A 16 -12.62 4.38 8.60
C ASP A 16 -12.39 2.95 8.08
N GLY A 17 -11.98 2.83 6.81
CA GLY A 17 -11.61 1.57 6.20
C GLY A 17 -10.33 0.99 6.80
N PHE A 18 -9.32 1.83 7.07
CA PHE A 18 -8.08 1.38 7.74
C PHE A 18 -8.34 0.93 9.17
N ALA A 19 -9.14 1.68 9.93
CA ALA A 19 -9.51 1.33 11.29
C ALA A 19 -10.28 0.00 11.32
N SER A 20 -11.26 -0.17 10.43
CA SER A 20 -12.04 -1.41 10.31
C SER A 20 -11.16 -2.60 9.93
N LEU A 21 -10.21 -2.41 9.01
CA LEU A 21 -9.28 -3.45 8.60
C LEU A 21 -8.36 -3.86 9.76
N ARG A 22 -7.75 -2.91 10.47
CA ARG A 22 -6.92 -3.19 11.65
C ARG A 22 -7.71 -3.92 12.74
N ALA A 23 -8.97 -3.54 12.95
CA ALA A 23 -9.85 -4.19 13.93
C ALA A 23 -10.20 -5.64 13.55
N GLY A 24 -10.29 -5.97 12.26
CA GLY A 24 -10.48 -7.33 11.77
C GLY A 24 -9.21 -8.18 11.75
N HIS A 25 -8.05 -7.54 11.79
CA HIS A 25 -6.73 -8.16 11.67
C HIS A 25 -5.83 -7.75 12.84
N LYS A 26 -6.30 -7.93 14.08
CA LYS A 26 -5.63 -7.38 15.29
C LYS A 26 -4.25 -7.94 15.57
N ASP A 27 -3.99 -9.19 15.17
CA ASP A 27 -2.72 -9.86 15.42
C ASP A 27 -1.87 -10.05 14.15
N ASP A 28 -2.41 -9.66 13.00
CA ASP A 28 -1.71 -9.79 11.73
C ASP A 28 -0.74 -8.63 11.50
N HIS A 29 0.27 -8.88 10.68
CA HIS A 29 1.16 -7.85 10.18
C HIS A 29 0.54 -7.12 8.98
N LEU A 30 0.11 -5.87 9.19
CA LEU A 30 -0.43 -5.00 8.15
C LEU A 30 0.63 -4.04 7.62
N ALA A 31 1.08 -4.29 6.40
CA ALA A 31 1.87 -3.33 5.63
C ALA A 31 0.99 -2.48 4.71
N VAL A 32 1.32 -1.19 4.54
CA VAL A 32 0.71 -0.30 3.53
C VAL A 32 1.72 0.13 2.48
N LEU A 33 1.36 -0.01 1.20
CA LEU A 33 2.13 0.48 0.06
C LEU A 33 1.57 1.83 -0.40
N THR A 34 2.40 2.88 -0.31
CA THR A 34 2.02 4.26 -0.64
C THR A 34 3.09 5.03 -1.41
N SER A 35 2.79 6.28 -1.79
CA SER A 35 3.78 7.18 -2.40
C SER A 35 4.68 7.84 -1.35
N PRO A 36 5.91 8.28 -1.71
CA PRO A 36 6.87 8.81 -0.74
C PRO A 36 6.34 9.97 0.12
N GLY A 37 5.50 10.83 -0.46
CA GLY A 37 4.97 12.01 0.24
C GLY A 37 4.02 11.69 1.40
N PHE A 38 3.46 10.48 1.45
CA PHE A 38 2.53 10.06 2.50
C PHE A 38 3.10 8.99 3.43
N ALA A 39 4.32 8.51 3.17
CA ALA A 39 4.94 7.48 3.99
C ALA A 39 5.04 7.90 5.46
N GLY A 40 5.50 9.13 5.72
CA GLY A 40 5.60 9.67 7.08
C GLY A 40 4.24 9.86 7.76
N LEU A 41 3.21 10.25 7.01
CA LEU A 41 1.85 10.38 7.54
C LEU A 41 1.31 9.01 7.97
N LEU A 42 1.40 8.01 7.08
CA LEU A 42 0.87 6.68 7.35
C LEU A 42 1.66 5.95 8.44
N SER A 43 2.96 6.21 8.60
CA SER A 43 3.77 5.60 9.67
C SER A 43 3.41 6.11 11.07
N MET A 44 2.77 7.28 11.18
CA MET A 44 2.27 7.80 12.45
C MET A 44 0.88 7.26 12.81
N MET A 45 0.22 6.55 11.89
CA MET A 45 -1.12 6.02 12.13
C MET A 45 -1.04 4.66 12.84
N PRO A 46 -2.00 4.35 13.74
CA PRO A 46 -2.02 3.10 14.50
C PRO A 46 -2.53 1.89 13.71
N TYR A 47 -2.65 1.99 12.38
CA TYR A 47 -3.30 0.98 11.54
C TYR A 47 -2.31 0.01 10.88
N PHE A 48 -1.05 0.42 10.72
CA PHE A 48 -0.06 -0.30 9.93
C PHE A 48 1.21 -0.54 10.73
N ASP A 49 1.75 -1.75 10.61
CA ASP A 49 3.00 -2.18 11.24
C ASP A 49 4.21 -1.83 10.37
N GLU A 50 4.02 -1.79 9.04
CA GLU A 50 5.05 -1.48 8.05
C GLU A 50 4.53 -0.50 6.99
N VAL A 51 5.34 0.50 6.63
CA VAL A 51 5.06 1.40 5.52
C VAL A 51 6.06 1.17 4.40
N LEU A 52 5.54 0.80 3.24
CA LEU A 52 6.26 0.49 2.02
C LEU A 52 6.08 1.62 1.02
N VAL A 53 7.15 1.96 0.30
CA VAL A 53 7.16 3.08 -0.64
C VAL A 53 7.18 2.59 -2.08
N ASP A 54 6.16 2.97 -2.85
CA ASP A 54 6.12 2.92 -4.31
C ASP A 54 6.36 4.33 -4.87
N HIS A 55 7.50 4.53 -5.52
CA HIS A 55 7.81 5.78 -6.22
C HIS A 55 6.92 6.04 -7.46
N ARG A 56 5.99 5.13 -7.77
CA ARG A 56 5.13 5.11 -8.95
C ARG A 56 5.91 5.36 -10.23
N ALA A 57 7.09 4.76 -10.30
CA ALA A 57 8.04 5.00 -11.36
C ALA A 57 7.42 4.69 -12.73
N GLY A 58 7.83 5.45 -13.74
CA GLY A 58 7.42 5.21 -15.12
C GLY A 58 7.93 3.85 -15.63
N PRO A 59 7.40 3.32 -16.75
CA PRO A 59 7.79 2.01 -17.27
C PRO A 59 9.30 1.86 -17.51
N LEU A 60 9.95 2.96 -17.92
CA LEU A 60 11.37 3.02 -18.24
C LEU A 60 12.31 3.03 -17.01
N GLN A 61 11.77 3.21 -15.80
CA GLN A 61 12.56 3.25 -14.57
C GLN A 61 12.72 1.84 -13.97
N LEU A 62 13.44 0.98 -14.69
CA LEU A 62 13.63 -0.44 -14.38
C LEU A 62 14.03 -0.71 -12.93
N ALA A 63 15.03 -0.02 -12.38
CA ALA A 63 15.52 -0.27 -11.02
C ALA A 63 14.44 -0.06 -9.94
N ARG A 64 13.64 1.01 -10.06
CA ARG A 64 12.55 1.31 -9.12
C ARG A 64 11.39 0.34 -9.29
N ASN A 65 11.11 -0.08 -10.52
CA ASN A 65 10.11 -1.10 -10.79
C ASN A 65 10.53 -2.45 -10.20
N VAL A 66 11.81 -2.83 -10.28
CA VAL A 66 12.33 -4.06 -9.65
C VAL A 66 12.11 -4.05 -8.13
N GLN A 67 12.37 -2.92 -7.46
CA GLN A 67 12.11 -2.79 -6.02
C GLN A 67 10.64 -2.98 -5.67
N LEU A 68 9.73 -2.32 -6.41
CA LEU A 68 8.30 -2.51 -6.26
C LEU A 68 7.90 -3.98 -6.44
N TRP A 69 8.39 -4.65 -7.48
CA TRP A 69 8.06 -6.06 -7.72
C TRP A 69 8.59 -6.99 -6.64
N ARG A 70 9.75 -6.70 -6.02
CA ARG A 70 10.24 -7.48 -4.88
C ARG A 70 9.32 -7.35 -3.67
N VAL A 71 8.77 -6.17 -3.44
CA VAL A 71 7.81 -5.93 -2.36
C VAL A 71 6.49 -6.65 -2.62
N LEU A 72 5.97 -6.57 -3.85
CA LEU A 72 4.73 -7.24 -4.24
C LEU A 72 4.84 -8.76 -4.15
N ARG A 73 6.02 -9.33 -4.48
CA ARG A 73 6.28 -10.78 -4.42
C ARG A 73 6.71 -11.30 -3.05
N ARG A 74 6.61 -10.51 -1.98
CA ARG A 74 6.71 -11.06 -0.62
C ARG A 74 5.51 -12.00 -0.37
N ASN A 75 5.63 -12.93 0.56
CA ASN A 75 4.54 -13.85 0.91
C ASN A 75 3.44 -13.10 1.66
N TRP A 76 2.49 -12.52 0.92
CA TRP A 76 1.32 -11.85 1.48
C TRP A 76 0.13 -12.80 1.49
N ASP A 77 -0.48 -13.04 2.64
CA ASP A 77 -1.68 -13.88 2.73
C ASP A 77 -2.90 -13.23 2.06
N ARG A 78 -2.98 -11.89 2.12
CA ARG A 78 -4.07 -11.09 1.56
C ARG A 78 -3.59 -9.74 1.07
N VAL A 79 -4.22 -9.25 -0.01
CA VAL A 79 -4.02 -7.91 -0.55
C VAL A 79 -5.33 -7.15 -0.63
N TYR A 80 -5.34 -5.93 -0.09
CA TYR A 80 -6.48 -5.02 -0.14
C TYR A 80 -6.13 -3.80 -0.98
N ASP A 81 -6.75 -3.65 -2.16
CA ASP A 81 -6.57 -2.48 -3.02
C ASP A 81 -7.56 -1.37 -2.63
N PHE A 82 -7.09 -0.41 -1.82
CA PHE A 82 -7.84 0.79 -1.44
C PHE A 82 -7.64 1.95 -2.46
N GLN A 83 -6.88 1.72 -3.52
CA GLN A 83 -6.63 2.67 -4.60
C GLN A 83 -7.60 2.47 -5.77
N SER A 84 -7.97 1.23 -6.08
CA SER A 84 -8.91 0.85 -7.15
C SER A 84 -8.58 1.46 -8.52
N SER A 85 -7.29 1.58 -8.84
CA SER A 85 -6.83 2.13 -10.12
C SER A 85 -6.46 1.05 -11.13
N ARG A 86 -6.46 1.38 -12.43
CA ARG A 86 -5.96 0.49 -13.47
C ARG A 86 -4.49 0.05 -13.25
N ARG A 87 -3.69 0.90 -12.59
CA ARG A 87 -2.29 0.55 -12.28
C ARG A 87 -2.21 -0.48 -11.15
N THR A 88 -2.92 -0.25 -10.04
CA THR A 88 -2.90 -1.13 -8.87
C THR A 88 -3.57 -2.47 -9.13
N ARG A 89 -4.56 -2.52 -10.03
CA ARG A 89 -5.12 -3.80 -10.51
C ARG A 89 -4.05 -4.73 -11.10
N ARG A 90 -3.06 -4.21 -11.83
CA ARG A 90 -1.94 -5.02 -12.36
C ARG A 90 -0.99 -5.54 -11.28
N TYR A 91 -0.98 -4.90 -10.11
CA TYR A 91 -0.15 -5.37 -9.00
C TYR A 91 -0.71 -6.69 -8.46
N LEU A 92 -2.03 -6.82 -8.42
CA LEU A 92 -2.72 -8.03 -7.94
C LEU A 92 -2.41 -9.27 -8.78
N ASP A 93 -2.04 -9.11 -10.06
CA ASP A 93 -1.59 -10.24 -10.90
C ASP A 93 -0.21 -10.80 -10.49
N HIS A 94 0.50 -10.12 -9.58
CA HIS A 94 1.90 -10.37 -9.24
C HIS A 94 2.16 -10.48 -7.73
N VAL A 95 1.10 -10.48 -6.91
CA VAL A 95 1.18 -10.75 -5.48
C VAL A 95 0.77 -12.19 -5.22
#